data_AF-A0A9X3WS77-F1
#
_entry.id   AF-A0A9X3WS77-F1
#
_cell.length_a   1.000
_cell.length_b   1.000
_cell.length_c   1.000
_cell.angle_alpha   90.00
_cell.angle_beta   90.00
_cell.angle_gamma   90.00
#
_symmetry.space_group_name_H-M   'P 1'
#
loop_
_entity.id
_entity.type
_entity.pdbx_description
1 polymer ?
#
loop_
_entity_poly.entity_id
_entity_poly.type
_entity_poly.pdbx_seq_one_letter_code
_entity_poly.pdbx_strand_id
1 'polypeptide(L)'
;MFVSRKENKIQKLVEMMSEYNRLNHCKFLIQYHIIWCPKYRFNVLNEKIELELRGILRIISERYGYEIKEMEIMPDHIHLFI
;
A
#
# COMPACT_ATOMS: atom_id res chain seq x y z
N MET A 1 -15.77 -11.87 42.49
CA MET A 1 -15.16 -12.98 41.71
C MET A 1 -14.90 -12.45 40.31
N PHE A 2 -13.63 -12.29 39.98
CA PHE A 2 -13.10 -11.58 38.81
C PHE A 2 -13.08 -12.49 37.59
N VAL A 3 -13.84 -12.24 36.51
CA VAL A 3 -13.44 -12.49 35.11
C VAL A 3 -14.44 -11.78 34.17
N SER A 4 -14.17 -10.55 33.71
CA SER A 4 -14.77 -10.03 32.46
C SER A 4 -14.12 -8.73 31.97
N ARG A 5 -12.78 -8.69 31.93
CA ARG A 5 -12.03 -7.49 31.46
C ARG A 5 -10.95 -7.77 30.43
N LYS A 6 -10.81 -9.03 29.97
CA LYS A 6 -9.78 -9.44 29.01
C LYS A 6 -10.29 -9.59 27.57
N GLU A 7 -11.60 -9.70 27.34
CA GLU A 7 -12.18 -9.84 25.99
C GLU A 7 -12.10 -8.54 25.18
N ASN A 8 -12.24 -7.38 25.84
CA ASN A 8 -12.14 -6.07 25.19
C ASN A 8 -10.74 -5.73 24.67
N LYS A 9 -9.68 -6.35 25.20
CA LYS A 9 -8.31 -6.07 24.76
C LYS A 9 -7.94 -6.88 23.51
N ILE A 10 -8.46 -8.10 23.41
CA ILE A 10 -8.31 -8.96 22.23
C ILE A 10 -9.15 -8.39 21.08
N GLN A 11 -10.39 -7.95 21.34
CA GLN A 11 -11.23 -7.30 20.30
C GLN A 11 -10.56 -6.03 19.75
N LYS A 12 -9.96 -5.22 20.62
CA LYS A 12 -9.24 -4.00 20.25
C LYS A 12 -7.89 -4.27 19.55
N LEU A 13 -7.25 -5.40 19.84
CA LEU A 13 -6.06 -5.89 19.14
C LEU A 13 -6.41 -6.48 17.76
N VAL A 14 -7.59 -7.10 17.61
CA VAL A 14 -8.11 -7.60 16.33
C VAL A 14 -8.65 -6.44 15.48
N GLU A 15 -9.24 -5.40 16.07
CA GLU A 15 -9.60 -4.14 15.38
C GLU A 15 -8.38 -3.34 14.91
N MET A 16 -7.21 -3.53 15.54
CA MET A 16 -5.92 -3.03 15.09
C MET A 16 -5.40 -3.76 13.84
N MET A 17 -5.99 -4.90 13.45
CA MET A 17 -5.65 -5.61 12.24
C MET A 17 -6.47 -5.06 11.07
N SER A 18 -5.88 -4.06 10.39
CA SER A 18 -6.38 -3.30 9.23
C SER A 18 -7.61 -2.43 9.50
N GLU A 19 -7.40 -1.13 9.58
CA GLU A 19 -8.48 -0.15 9.68
C GLU A 19 -9.30 -0.17 8.38
N TYR A 20 -10.53 -0.71 8.45
CA TYR A 20 -11.45 -0.73 7.31
C TYR A 20 -11.99 0.68 7.05
N ASN A 21 -11.86 1.15 5.82
CA ASN A 21 -12.46 2.39 5.35
C ASN A 21 -13.99 2.28 5.34
N ARG A 22 -14.66 3.39 5.67
CA ARG A 22 -16.12 3.44 5.78
C ARG A 22 -16.70 4.59 4.97
N LEU A 23 -17.68 4.28 4.14
CA LEU A 23 -18.61 5.22 3.52
C LEU A 23 -20.01 4.99 4.11
N ASN A 24 -20.96 5.87 3.82
CA ASN A 24 -22.32 5.84 4.39
C ASN A 24 -23.04 4.49 4.23
N HIS A 25 -22.73 3.73 3.18
CA HIS A 25 -23.36 2.43 2.90
C HIS A 25 -22.36 1.30 2.62
N CYS A 26 -21.06 1.51 2.83
CA CYS A 26 -20.03 0.51 2.52
C CYS A 26 -18.91 0.52 3.56
N LYS A 27 -18.43 -0.66 3.95
CA LYS A 27 -17.16 -0.83 4.66
C LYS A 27 -16.23 -1.64 3.76
N PHE A 28 -15.02 -1.16 3.53
CA PHE A 28 -14.09 -1.81 2.62
C PHE A 28 -12.66 -1.69 3.10
N LEU A 29 -11.88 -2.71 2.79
CA LEU A 29 -10.44 -2.71 2.85
C LEU A 29 -9.98 -3.13 1.46
N ILE A 30 -9.51 -2.17 0.69
CA ILE A 30 -9.03 -2.40 -0.66
C ILE A 30 -7.54 -2.17 -0.64
N GLN A 31 -6.80 -3.21 -1.01
CA GLN A 31 -5.35 -3.16 -1.14
C GLN A 31 -4.99 -3.72 -2.52
N TYR A 32 -4.16 -3.01 -3.25
CA TYR A 32 -3.73 -3.42 -4.59
C TYR A 32 -2.23 -3.63 -4.62
N HIS A 33 -1.81 -4.78 -5.12
CA HIS A 33 -0.43 -5.03 -5.50
C HIS A 33 -0.31 -4.93 -7.02
N ILE A 34 0.17 -3.78 -7.49
CA ILE A 34 0.30 -3.46 -8.91
C ILE A 34 1.75 -3.73 -9.30
N ILE A 35 1.94 -4.60 -10.29
CA ILE A 35 3.25 -4.97 -10.80
C ILE A 35 3.29 -4.69 -12.29
N TRP A 36 4.35 -4.03 -12.77
CA TRP A 36 4.59 -3.91 -14.21
C TRP A 36 6.08 -3.95 -14.54
N CYS A 37 6.37 -4.43 -15.75
CA CYS A 37 7.73 -4.52 -16.31
C CYS A 37 7.95 -3.44 -17.36
N PRO A 38 9.19 -2.94 -17.55
CA PRO A 38 9.55 -2.15 -18.70
C PRO A 38 9.41 -2.98 -19.97
N LYS A 39 9.21 -2.31 -21.11
CA LYS A 39 9.06 -2.96 -22.41
C LYS A 39 10.27 -3.88 -22.66
N TYR A 40 10.01 -5.14 -22.98
CA TYR A 40 11.01 -6.21 -23.18
C TYR A 40 11.82 -6.62 -21.94
N ARG A 41 11.46 -6.15 -20.73
CA ARG A 41 12.10 -6.52 -19.46
C ARG A 41 13.62 -6.27 -19.45
N PHE A 42 14.06 -5.25 -20.17
CA PHE A 42 15.45 -4.82 -20.10
C PHE A 42 15.74 -4.15 -18.75
N ASN A 43 16.98 -4.30 -18.27
CA ASN A 43 17.47 -3.65 -17.06
C ASN A 43 17.75 -2.16 -17.32
N VAL A 44 16.70 -1.39 -17.57
CA VAL A 44 16.77 0.05 -17.89
C VAL A 44 16.56 0.93 -16.66
N LEU A 45 16.10 0.35 -15.54
CA LEU A 45 15.82 1.05 -14.30
C LEU A 45 17.13 1.17 -13.50
N ASN A 46 17.93 2.17 -13.87
CA ASN A 46 19.16 2.56 -13.16
C ASN A 46 18.80 3.48 -11.98
N GLU A 47 19.72 3.67 -11.02
CA GLU A 47 19.49 4.50 -9.80
C GLU A 47 18.91 5.90 -10.10
N LYS A 48 19.40 6.57 -11.14
CA LYS A 48 18.88 7.89 -11.54
C LYS A 48 17.42 7.82 -12.03
N ILE A 49 17.10 6.80 -12.84
CA ILE A 49 15.75 6.61 -13.40
C ILE A 49 14.80 6.17 -12.28
N GLU A 50 15.26 5.32 -11.36
CA GLU A 50 14.53 4.93 -10.17
C GLU A 50 14.11 6.15 -9.33
N LEU A 51 15.05 7.06 -9.04
CA LEU A 51 14.78 8.24 -8.22
C LEU A 51 13.72 9.15 -8.87
N GLU A 52 13.86 9.41 -10.17
CA GLU A 52 12.90 10.21 -10.94
C GLU A 52 11.52 9.54 -10.98
N LEU A 53 11.48 8.24 -11.26
CA LEU A 53 10.24 7.46 -11.32
C LEU A 53 9.52 7.47 -9.96
N ARG A 54 10.27 7.29 -8.86
CA ARG A 54 9.77 7.38 -7.48
C ARG A 54 9.15 8.75 -7.21
N GLY A 55 9.77 9.83 -7.71
CA GLY A 55 9.21 11.18 -7.62
C GLY A 55 7.91 11.34 -8.40
N ILE A 56 7.88 10.89 -9.65
CA ILE A 56 6.69 10.94 -10.51
C ILE A 56 5.52 10.16 -9.89
N LEU A 57 5.76 8.95 -9.39
CA LEU A 57 4.73 8.12 -8.77
C LEU A 57 4.15 8.76 -7.51
N ARG A 58 4.98 9.43 -6.70
CA ARG A 58 4.51 10.21 -5.53
C ARG A 58 3.63 11.39 -5.92
N ILE A 59 4.02 12.14 -6.94
CA ILE A 59 3.21 13.26 -7.46
C ILE A 59 1.87 12.75 -7.98
N ILE A 60 1.86 11.61 -8.67
CA ILE A 60 0.63 10.97 -9.16
C ILE A 60 -0.24 10.53 -7.98
N SER A 61 0.32 9.86 -6.97
CA SER A 61 -0.46 9.42 -5.80
C SER A 61 -1.08 10.58 -5.05
N GLU A 62 -0.33 11.67 -4.84
CA GLU A 62 -0.86 12.89 -4.21
C GLU A 62 -1.98 13.51 -5.03
N ARG A 63 -1.81 13.57 -6.36
CA ARG A 63 -2.83 14.14 -7.26
C ARG A 63 -4.15 13.38 -7.22
N TYR A 64 -4.11 12.05 -7.11
CA TYR A 64 -5.31 11.22 -7.09
C TYR A 64 -5.78 10.84 -5.68
N GLY A 65 -5.04 11.24 -4.63
CA GLY A 65 -5.36 10.90 -3.24
C GLY A 65 -5.16 9.42 -2.90
N TYR A 66 -4.25 8.72 -3.60
CA TYR A 66 -3.88 7.35 -3.27
C TYR A 66 -2.82 7.31 -2.18
N GLU A 67 -2.98 6.40 -1.22
CA GLU A 67 -1.97 6.13 -0.20
C GLU A 67 -1.07 5.00 -0.66
N ILE A 68 0.19 5.30 -0.99
CA ILE A 68 1.19 4.27 -1.31
C ILE A 68 1.71 3.71 0.01
N LYS A 69 1.39 2.44 0.31
CA LYS A 69 1.91 1.71 1.47
C LYS A 69 3.37 1.30 1.27
N GLU A 70 3.68 0.77 0.09
CA GLU A 70 5.03 0.30 -0.23
C GLU A 70 5.31 0.45 -1.73
N MET A 71 6.57 0.73 -2.07
CA MET A 71 6.98 0.87 -3.47
C MET A 71 8.42 0.40 -3.62
N GLU A 72 8.60 -0.67 -4.40
CA GLU A 72 9.91 -1.23 -4.73
C GLU A 72 10.12 -1.16 -6.24
N ILE A 73 11.30 -0.71 -6.64
CA ILE A 73 11.69 -0.62 -8.05
C ILE A 73 12.91 -1.52 -8.23
N MET A 74 12.75 -2.59 -9.00
CA MET A 74 13.84 -3.47 -9.41
C MET A 74 14.27 -3.14 -10.84
N PRO A 75 15.48 -3.53 -11.28
CA PRO A 75 15.99 -3.24 -12.63
C PRO A 75 15.04 -3.65 -13.76
N ASP A 76 14.28 -4.73 -13.55
CA ASP A 76 13.44 -5.39 -14.55
C ASP A 76 11.93 -5.29 -14.29
N HIS A 77 11.49 -4.74 -13.15
CA HIS A 77 10.07 -4.58 -12.81
C HIS A 77 9.85 -3.63 -11.62
N ILE A 78 8.61 -3.15 -11.46
CA ILE A 78 8.21 -2.25 -10.39
C ILE A 78 7.05 -2.88 -9.62
N HIS A 79 7.13 -2.85 -8.29
CA HIS A 79 6.08 -3.22 -7.35
C HIS A 79 5.52 -1.97 -6.67
N LEU A 80 4.20 -1.80 -6.75
CA LEU A 80 3.49 -0.72 -6.08
C LEU A 80 2.37 -1.32 -5.22
N PHE A 81 2.41 -1.06 -3.92
CA PHE A 81 1.39 -1.47 -2.98
C PHE A 81 0.61 -0.25 -2.48
N ILE A 82 -0.70 -0.25 -2.76
CA ILE A 82 -1.66 0.82 -2.42
C ILE A 82 -2.67 0.24 -1.44
#